data_AF-A0A6N9GTE5-F1
#
_entry.id   AF-A0A6N9GTE5-F1
#
_cell.length_a   1.000
_cell.length_b   1.000
_cell.length_c   1.000
_cell.angle_alpha   90.00
_cell.angle_beta   90.00
_cell.angle_gamma   90.00
#
_symmetry.space_group_name_H-M   'P 1'
#
loop_
_entity.id
_entity.type
_entity.pdbx_description
1 polymer ?
#
loop_
_entity_poly.entity_id
_entity_poly.type
_entity_poly.pdbx_seq_one_letter_code
_entity_poly.pdbx_strand_id
1 'polypeptide(L)'
;RRDIMDIPGSGEVYHGGSFNSNVMSISAAYATLNHLKSEGDAFYADLNRRGQRLIEGLRHVAMETETDIHIQGLGSVFGISFNRSGDTIRNYRDHATKCDDARYIQFASEMMREGVRLSSNGRVHMSSAHTDEQVDQTIQAAGQALSRI
;
A
#
# COMPACT_ATOMS: atom_id res chain seq x y z
N ARG A 1 26.70 3.87 -5.54
CA ARG A 1 28.12 3.45 -5.67
C ARG A 1 28.65 4.04 -6.97
N ARG A 2 29.62 4.95 -6.91
CA ARG A 2 30.11 5.70 -8.09
C ARG A 2 30.76 4.77 -9.11
N ASP A 3 31.59 3.86 -8.62
CA ASP A 3 32.22 2.74 -9.33
C ASP A 3 31.26 1.95 -10.24
N ILE A 4 30.00 1.81 -9.85
CA ILE A 4 28.97 1.11 -10.66
C ILE A 4 28.31 2.05 -11.67
N MET A 5 28.01 3.29 -11.27
CA MET A 5 27.29 4.24 -12.12
C MET A 5 28.18 4.89 -13.18
N ASP A 6 29.49 4.89 -12.98
CA ASP A 6 30.45 5.40 -13.97
C ASP A 6 30.51 4.49 -15.21
N ILE A 7 30.11 3.22 -15.12
CA ILE A 7 30.10 2.27 -16.25
C ILE A 7 29.13 2.72 -17.38
N PRO A 8 27.84 3.04 -17.09
CA PRO A 8 26.99 3.69 -18.09
C PRO A 8 27.38 5.16 -18.33
N GLY A 9 27.98 5.85 -17.36
CA GLY A 9 28.42 7.25 -17.50
C GLY A 9 29.60 7.44 -18.47
N SER A 10 30.50 6.47 -18.55
CA SER A 10 31.63 6.42 -19.48
C SER A 10 31.23 5.93 -20.87
N GLY A 11 30.04 5.37 -21.01
CA GLY A 11 29.56 4.74 -22.24
C GLY A 11 30.06 3.30 -22.46
N GLU A 12 30.73 2.69 -21.47
CA GLU A 12 31.16 1.29 -21.53
C GLU A 12 29.95 0.34 -21.60
N VAL A 13 28.85 0.70 -20.94
CA VAL A 13 27.55 0.03 -21.08
C VAL A 13 26.51 1.02 -21.61
N TYR A 14 25.82 0.64 -22.67
CA TYR A 14 24.76 1.44 -23.27
C TYR A 14 23.52 1.53 -22.36
N HIS A 15 23.06 2.75 -22.08
CA HIS A 15 21.80 3.02 -21.40
C HIS A 15 20.93 3.99 -22.22
N GLY A 16 20.18 3.43 -23.19
CA GLY A 16 19.29 4.20 -24.07
C GLY A 16 17.83 4.27 -23.58
N GLY A 17 17.07 5.17 -24.19
CA GLY A 17 15.61 5.27 -24.04
C GLY A 17 15.09 6.64 -24.47
N SER A 18 14.13 6.68 -25.40
CA SER A 18 13.65 7.94 -26.01
C SER A 18 13.00 8.91 -25.01
N PHE A 19 12.45 8.39 -23.92
CA PHE A 19 11.81 9.18 -22.87
C PHE A 19 12.66 9.33 -21.61
N ASN A 20 13.87 8.77 -21.60
CA ASN A 20 14.81 8.98 -20.49
C ASN A 20 15.06 10.49 -20.40
N SER A 21 15.01 11.02 -19.17
CA SER A 21 15.27 12.44 -18.90
C SER A 21 14.34 13.42 -19.64
N ASN A 22 13.15 13.00 -20.05
CA ASN A 22 12.17 13.94 -20.61
C ASN A 22 11.82 15.03 -19.57
N VAL A 23 11.61 16.26 -20.05
CA VAL A 23 11.47 17.45 -19.19
C VAL A 23 10.30 17.34 -18.22
N MET A 24 9.20 16.70 -18.62
CA MET A 24 8.01 16.55 -17.77
C MET A 24 8.31 15.67 -16.55
N SER A 25 8.90 14.48 -16.77
CA SER A 25 9.24 13.57 -15.67
C SER A 25 10.30 14.16 -14.75
N ILE A 26 11.34 14.81 -15.30
CA ILE A 26 12.40 15.42 -14.48
C ILE A 26 11.86 16.59 -13.65
N SER A 27 11.00 17.44 -14.23
CA SER A 27 10.40 18.56 -13.51
C SER A 27 9.49 18.08 -12.36
N ALA A 28 8.65 17.07 -12.62
CA ALA A 28 7.77 16.49 -11.60
C ALA A 28 8.57 15.82 -10.47
N ALA A 29 9.61 15.06 -10.82
CA ALA A 29 10.49 14.43 -9.83
C ALA A 29 11.22 15.48 -8.99
N TYR A 30 11.77 16.52 -9.62
CA TYR A 30 12.48 17.60 -8.92
C TYR A 30 11.57 18.33 -7.93
N ALA A 31 10.36 18.72 -8.36
CA ALA A 31 9.38 19.39 -7.50
C ALA A 31 8.96 18.50 -6.32
N THR A 32 8.67 17.21 -6.59
CA THR A 32 8.25 16.25 -5.57
C THR A 32 9.35 16.03 -4.53
N LEU A 33 10.59 15.79 -4.96
CA LEU A 33 11.71 15.55 -4.05
C LEU A 33 12.05 16.78 -3.20
N ASN A 34 11.95 17.99 -3.77
CA ASN A 34 12.16 19.21 -2.99
C ASN A 34 11.06 19.43 -1.95
N HIS A 35 9.81 19.17 -2.30
CA HIS A 35 8.70 19.26 -1.35
C HIS A 35 8.87 18.24 -0.21
N LEU A 36 9.16 16.97 -0.52
CA LEU A 36 9.43 15.96 0.51
C LEU A 36 10.62 16.35 1.40
N LYS A 37 11.66 16.93 0.81
CA LYS A 37 12.83 17.41 1.56
C LYS A 37 12.50 18.60 2.47
N SER A 38 11.62 19.52 2.06
CA SER A 38 11.22 20.66 2.88
C SER A 38 10.35 20.24 4.06
N GLU A 39 9.49 19.24 3.89
CA GLU A 39 8.67 18.69 4.97
C GLU A 39 9.50 17.83 5.95
N GLY A 40 10.55 17.18 5.45
CA GLY A 40 11.46 16.36 6.25
C GLY A 40 10.80 15.11 6.83
N ASP A 41 11.30 14.66 7.98
CA ASP A 41 10.86 13.39 8.60
C ASP A 41 9.39 13.43 9.05
N ALA A 42 8.83 14.61 9.32
CA ALA A 42 7.46 14.79 9.75
C ALA A 42 6.45 14.29 8.71
N PHE A 43 6.77 14.41 7.42
CA PHE A 43 5.94 13.93 6.32
C PHE A 43 5.66 12.42 6.44
N TYR A 44 6.73 11.63 6.56
CA TYR A 44 6.63 10.18 6.66
C TYR A 44 6.10 9.75 8.01
N ALA A 45 6.41 10.47 9.09
CA ALA A 45 5.87 10.18 10.42
C ALA A 45 4.34 10.28 10.45
N ASP A 46 3.77 11.35 9.90
CA ASP A 46 2.33 11.55 9.87
C ASP A 46 1.61 10.60 8.90
N LEU A 47 2.19 10.36 7.72
CA LEU A 47 1.67 9.38 6.76
C LEU A 47 1.68 7.95 7.34
N ASN A 48 2.75 7.55 8.04
CA ASN A 48 2.83 6.25 8.69
C ASN A 48 1.93 6.16 9.93
N ARG A 49 1.72 7.25 10.68
CA ARG A 49 0.75 7.30 11.78
C ARG A 49 -0.65 6.95 11.28
N ARG A 50 -1.11 7.58 10.21
CA ARG A 50 -2.42 7.28 9.60
C ARG A 50 -2.49 5.84 9.07
N GLY A 51 -1.44 5.38 8.41
CA GLY A 51 -1.37 4.00 7.93
C GLY A 51 -1.41 2.96 9.04
N GLN A 52 -0.70 3.20 10.14
CA GLN A 52 -0.73 2.33 11.31
C GLN A 52 -2.12 2.29 11.95
N ARG A 53 -2.78 3.45 12.07
CA ARG A 53 -4.16 3.54 12.56
C ARG A 53 -5.14 2.75 11.68
N LEU A 54 -4.99 2.84 10.36
CA LEU A 54 -5.79 2.04 9.42
C LEU A 54 -5.53 0.54 9.58
N ILE A 55 -4.27 0.12 9.70
CA ILE A 55 -3.90 -1.28 9.94
C ILE A 55 -4.55 -1.82 11.23
N GLU A 56 -4.45 -1.06 12.32
CA GLU A 56 -5.00 -1.44 13.63
C GLU A 56 -6.53 -1.48 13.61
N GLY A 57 -7.17 -0.49 12.98
CA GLY A 57 -8.62 -0.46 12.82
C GLY A 57 -9.14 -1.64 12.01
N LEU A 58 -8.50 -1.98 10.88
CA LEU A 58 -8.88 -3.14 10.08
C LEU A 58 -8.69 -4.45 10.85
N ARG A 59 -7.65 -4.57 11.67
CA ARG A 59 -7.45 -5.73 12.56
C ARG A 59 -8.52 -5.81 13.65
N HIS A 60 -8.96 -4.67 14.20
CA HIS A 60 -10.04 -4.65 15.17
C HIS A 60 -11.36 -5.13 14.55
N VAL A 61 -11.69 -4.61 13.37
CA VAL A 61 -12.88 -5.04 12.61
C VAL A 61 -12.82 -6.54 12.30
N ALA A 62 -11.65 -7.08 11.96
CA ALA A 62 -11.45 -8.51 11.76
C ALA A 62 -11.88 -9.33 12.98
N MET A 63 -11.47 -8.88 14.17
CA MET A 63 -11.80 -9.53 15.43
C MET A 63 -13.29 -9.44 15.75
N GLU A 64 -13.92 -8.28 15.57
CA GLU A 64 -15.35 -8.07 15.84
C GLU A 64 -16.26 -8.86 14.90
N THR A 65 -15.83 -9.05 13.65
CA THR A 65 -16.58 -9.79 12.62
C THR A 65 -16.23 -11.28 12.58
N GLU A 66 -15.29 -11.73 13.41
CA GLU A 66 -14.75 -13.10 13.40
C GLU A 66 -14.30 -13.56 12.00
N THR A 67 -13.71 -12.64 11.23
CA THR A 67 -13.25 -12.91 9.85
C THR A 67 -11.78 -13.26 9.77
N ASP A 68 -11.41 -13.97 8.71
CA ASP A 68 -10.06 -14.41 8.36
C ASP A 68 -9.25 -13.33 7.62
N ILE A 69 -9.66 -12.06 7.70
CA ILE A 69 -8.90 -10.96 7.11
C ILE A 69 -7.57 -10.78 7.85
N HIS A 70 -6.49 -10.77 7.08
CA HIS A 70 -5.12 -10.69 7.55
C HIS A 70 -4.46 -9.42 6.99
N ILE A 71 -4.02 -8.56 7.91
CA ILE A 71 -3.40 -7.27 7.60
C ILE A 71 -1.92 -7.31 8.00
N GLN A 72 -1.03 -7.07 7.04
CA GLN A 72 0.42 -7.12 7.25
C GLN A 72 1.15 -6.02 6.49
N GLY A 73 2.03 -5.29 7.15
CA GLY A 73 2.83 -4.24 6.52
C GLY A 73 3.36 -3.24 7.53
N LEU A 74 3.79 -2.07 7.03
CA LEU A 74 4.41 -1.02 7.81
C LEU A 74 3.81 0.32 7.45
N GLY A 75 3.15 0.97 8.41
CA GLY A 75 2.61 2.32 8.26
C GLY A 75 1.74 2.45 7.00
N SER A 76 2.16 3.30 6.07
CA SER A 76 1.37 3.64 4.88
C SER A 76 1.42 2.63 3.73
N VAL A 77 2.18 1.55 3.86
CA VAL A 77 2.27 0.48 2.85
C VAL A 77 2.04 -0.88 3.51
N PHE A 78 0.92 -1.52 3.17
CA PHE A 78 0.55 -2.80 3.74
C PHE A 78 -0.28 -3.65 2.77
N GLY A 79 -0.46 -4.91 3.11
CA GLY A 79 -1.27 -5.88 2.38
C GLY A 79 -2.50 -6.28 3.18
N ILE A 80 -3.60 -6.49 2.46
CA ILE A 80 -4.83 -7.13 2.91
C ILE A 80 -4.91 -8.48 2.20
N SER A 81 -5.13 -9.54 2.95
CA SER A 81 -5.33 -10.89 2.43
C SER A 81 -6.34 -11.62 3.30
N PHE A 82 -6.87 -12.76 2.84
CA PHE A 82 -7.70 -13.63 3.68
C PHE A 82 -6.92 -14.89 3.97
N ASN A 83 -6.54 -15.11 5.24
CA ASN A 83 -5.72 -16.24 5.67
C ASN A 83 -6.32 -16.90 6.91
N ARG A 84 -6.94 -18.07 6.72
CA ARG A 84 -7.59 -18.84 7.79
C ARG A 84 -6.65 -19.41 8.84
N SER A 85 -5.37 -19.64 8.51
CA SER A 85 -4.44 -20.21 9.49
C SER A 85 -3.96 -19.19 10.51
N GLY A 86 -4.15 -17.88 10.24
CA GLY A 86 -3.62 -16.80 11.08
C GLY A 86 -2.09 -16.67 11.04
N ASP A 87 -1.40 -17.53 10.28
CA ASP A 87 0.05 -17.53 10.20
C ASP A 87 0.59 -16.26 9.53
N THR A 88 1.79 -15.85 9.94
CA THR A 88 2.54 -14.80 9.24
C THR A 88 2.90 -15.26 7.83
N ILE A 89 2.57 -14.43 6.83
CA ILE A 89 3.05 -14.58 5.46
C ILE A 89 4.46 -14.00 5.38
N ARG A 90 5.48 -14.84 5.10
CA ARG A 90 6.89 -14.39 5.04
C ARG A 90 7.43 -14.29 3.63
N ASN A 91 6.78 -14.93 2.68
CA ASN A 91 7.20 -14.98 1.29
C ASN A 91 6.00 -15.24 0.37
N TYR A 92 6.25 -15.21 -0.94
CA TYR A 92 5.23 -15.46 -1.95
C TYR A 92 4.59 -16.84 -1.83
N ARG A 93 5.37 -17.88 -1.51
CA ARG A 93 4.83 -19.25 -1.40
C ARG A 93 3.83 -19.37 -0.26
N ASP A 94 4.09 -18.72 0.87
CA ASP A 94 3.13 -18.63 1.98
C ASP A 94 1.81 -18.03 1.50
N HIS A 95 1.86 -16.90 0.80
CA HIS A 95 0.65 -16.25 0.27
C HIS A 95 -0.11 -17.17 -0.68
N ALA A 96 0.59 -17.74 -1.67
CA ALA A 96 -0.01 -18.58 -2.69
C ALA A 96 -0.68 -19.86 -2.15
N THR A 97 -0.25 -20.37 -1.00
CA THR A 97 -0.81 -21.60 -0.42
C THR A 97 -1.75 -21.37 0.76
N LYS A 98 -1.72 -20.19 1.39
CA LYS A 98 -2.47 -19.89 2.63
C LYS A 98 -3.56 -18.85 2.43
N CYS A 99 -3.46 -18.01 1.40
CA CYS A 99 -4.42 -16.94 1.16
C CYS A 99 -5.55 -17.36 0.22
N ASP A 100 -6.76 -16.86 0.51
CA ASP A 100 -7.93 -16.97 -0.36
C ASP A 100 -8.12 -15.69 -1.19
N ASP A 101 -7.54 -15.69 -2.39
CA ASP A 101 -7.63 -14.56 -3.31
C ASP A 101 -9.06 -14.32 -3.82
N ALA A 102 -9.88 -15.37 -3.93
CA ALA A 102 -11.26 -15.24 -4.35
C ALA A 102 -12.08 -14.50 -3.29
N ARG A 103 -11.86 -14.81 -2.01
CA ARG A 103 -12.47 -14.09 -0.90
C ARG A 103 -11.99 -12.64 -0.82
N TYR A 104 -10.70 -12.38 -1.10
CA TYR A 104 -10.22 -11.01 -1.24
C TYR A 104 -10.96 -10.22 -2.33
N ILE A 105 -11.20 -10.83 -3.50
CA ILE A 105 -11.92 -10.19 -4.60
C ILE A 105 -13.37 -9.86 -4.20
N GLN A 106 -14.04 -10.76 -3.47
CA GLN A 106 -15.38 -10.51 -2.93
C GLN A 106 -15.37 -9.33 -1.96
N PHE A 107 -14.44 -9.31 -1.02
CA PHE A 107 -14.25 -8.18 -0.10
C PHE A 107 -13.99 -6.86 -0.83
N ALA A 108 -13.09 -6.86 -1.83
CA ALA A 108 -12.79 -5.67 -2.61
C ALA A 108 -14.02 -5.15 -3.38
N SER A 109 -14.88 -6.05 -3.86
CA SER A 109 -16.16 -5.69 -4.49
C SER A 109 -17.15 -5.09 -3.51
N GLU A 110 -17.24 -5.61 -2.29
CA GLU A 110 -18.08 -5.04 -1.23
C GLU A 110 -17.55 -3.68 -0.75
N MET A 111 -16.25 -3.54 -0.57
CA MET A 111 -15.60 -2.26 -0.25
C MET A 111 -15.88 -1.20 -1.32
N MET A 112 -15.86 -1.59 -2.59
CA MET A 112 -16.21 -0.68 -3.69
C MET A 112 -17.66 -0.19 -3.60
N ARG A 113 -18.61 -1.03 -3.16
CA ARG A 113 -20.00 -0.62 -2.92
C ARG A 113 -20.13 0.36 -1.75
N GLU A 114 -19.24 0.28 -0.77
CA GLU A 114 -19.10 1.24 0.33
C GLU A 114 -18.30 2.50 -0.07
N GLY A 115 -17.92 2.64 -1.35
CA GLY A 115 -17.21 3.81 -1.86
C GLY A 115 -15.70 3.77 -1.69
N VAL A 116 -15.13 2.65 -1.21
CA VAL A 116 -13.68 2.47 -1.03
C VAL A 116 -13.11 1.54 -2.09
N ARG A 117 -12.32 2.07 -3.02
CA ARG A 117 -11.68 1.27 -4.06
C ARG A 117 -10.34 0.70 -3.59
N LEU A 118 -10.30 -0.60 -3.35
CA LEU A 118 -9.05 -1.33 -3.10
C LEU A 118 -8.32 -1.70 -4.41
N SER A 119 -7.05 -2.06 -4.29
CA SER A 119 -6.27 -2.63 -5.40
C SER A 119 -6.75 -4.05 -5.72
N SER A 120 -6.41 -4.59 -6.89
CA SER A 120 -6.80 -5.95 -7.26
C SER A 120 -6.01 -7.05 -6.54
N ASN A 121 -4.96 -6.71 -5.78
CA ASN A 121 -4.02 -7.67 -5.20
C ASN A 121 -3.72 -7.45 -3.71
N GLY A 122 -4.60 -6.75 -3.01
CA GLY A 122 -4.48 -6.54 -1.57
C GLY A 122 -3.49 -5.47 -1.15
N ARG A 123 -2.68 -4.92 -2.06
CA ARG A 123 -1.68 -3.91 -1.72
C ARG A 123 -2.33 -2.54 -1.52
N VAL A 124 -2.08 -1.94 -0.36
CA VAL A 124 -2.52 -0.60 -0.01
C VAL A 124 -1.31 0.32 0.02
N HIS A 125 -1.44 1.47 -0.64
CA HIS A 125 -0.46 2.56 -0.63
C HIS A 125 -1.20 3.84 -0.29
N MET A 126 -0.98 4.37 0.91
CA MET A 126 -1.61 5.62 1.29
C MET A 126 -0.87 6.82 0.70
N SER A 127 -1.64 7.82 0.33
CA SER A 127 -1.17 9.16 -0.05
C SER A 127 -1.29 10.11 1.15
N SER A 128 -0.45 11.14 1.20
CA SER A 128 -0.57 12.25 2.17
C SER A 128 -1.88 13.02 2.05
N ALA A 129 -2.62 12.86 0.94
CA ALA A 129 -3.95 13.41 0.77
C ALA A 129 -5.02 12.71 1.63
N HIS A 130 -4.75 11.51 2.16
CA HIS A 130 -5.71 10.82 3.02
C HIS A 130 -5.80 11.49 4.38
N THR A 131 -7.01 11.85 4.79
CA THR A 131 -7.26 12.44 6.12
C THR A 131 -7.57 11.38 7.17
N ASP A 132 -7.57 11.77 8.45
CA ASP A 132 -7.96 10.89 9.54
C ASP A 132 -9.44 10.45 9.44
N GLU A 133 -10.32 11.32 8.92
CA GLU A 133 -11.72 10.99 8.67
C GLU A 133 -11.87 9.94 7.56
N GLN A 134 -11.05 10.01 6.51
CA GLN A 134 -11.06 9.00 5.44
C GLN A 134 -10.52 7.65 5.94
N VAL A 135 -9.60 7.65 6.90
CA VAL A 135 -9.18 6.42 7.59
C VAL A 135 -10.36 5.81 8.34
N ASP A 136 -11.10 6.62 9.11
CA ASP A 136 -12.26 6.14 9.87
C ASP A 136 -13.38 5.63 8.97
N GLN A 137 -13.69 6.35 7.89
CA GLN A 137 -14.64 5.91 6.86
C GLN A 137 -14.23 4.58 6.24
N THR A 138 -12.92 4.38 5.99
CA THR A 138 -12.41 3.14 5.42
C THR A 138 -12.56 1.96 6.40
N ILE A 139 -12.31 2.19 7.69
CA ILE A 139 -12.48 1.17 8.73
C ILE A 139 -13.96 0.78 8.86
N GLN A 140 -14.85 1.77 8.89
CA GLN A 140 -16.30 1.53 8.94
C GLN A 140 -16.79 0.75 7.71
N ALA A 141 -16.36 1.15 6.51
CA ALA A 141 -16.67 0.46 5.27
C ALA A 141 -16.21 -1.00 5.29
N ALA A 142 -15.03 -1.27 5.86
CA ALA A 142 -14.52 -2.64 6.01
C ALA A 142 -15.44 -3.49 6.88
N GLY A 143 -15.97 -2.95 7.99
CA GLY A 143 -16.93 -3.67 8.83
C GLY A 143 -18.23 -3.99 8.09
N GLN A 144 -18.77 -3.04 7.33
CA GLN A 144 -19.97 -3.26 6.53
C GLN A 144 -19.74 -4.30 5.43
N ALA A 145 -18.61 -4.21 4.73
CA ALA A 145 -18.24 -5.14 3.68
C ALA A 145 -18.04 -6.57 4.22
N LEU A 146 -17.36 -6.71 5.36
CA LEU A 146 -17.11 -8.01 6.00
C LEU A 146 -18.41 -8.66 6.51
N SER A 147 -19.42 -7.89 6.94
CA SER A 147 -20.71 -8.45 7.35
C SER A 147 -21.50 -9.15 6.22
N ARG A 148 -21.06 -8.97 4.96
CA ARG A 148 -21.73 -9.50 3.77
C ARG A 148 -20.98 -10.66 3.09
N ILE A 149 -19.83 -11.09 3.64
CA ILE A 149 -18.97 -12.16 3.08
C ILE A 149 -18.47 -13.12 4.17
#